data_AF-A0A7X6TNL1-F1
#
_entry.id   AF-A0A7X6TNL1-F1
#
_cell.length_a   1.000
_cell.length_b   1.000
_cell.length_c   1.000
_cell.angle_alpha   90.00
_cell.angle_beta   90.00
_cell.angle_gamma   90.00
#
_symmetry.space_group_name_H-M   'P 1'
#
loop_
_entity.id
_entity.type
_entity.pdbx_description
1 polymer ?
#
loop_
_entity_poly.entity_id
_entity_poly.type
_entity_poly.pdbx_seq_one_letter_code
_entity_poly.pdbx_strand_id
1 'polypeptide(L)'
;MVDNRQQWKAWLYLAPAIVLLLVFTFWPIVNTLRMAFLEGYNSLGVVGGETYNFGIGNFVKVLKYARFLSCLKNTCLLCIITVPISSFLALLIA
;
A
#
# COMPACT_ATOMS: atom_id res chain seq x y z
N MET A 1 18.73 -27.74 -15.81
CA MET A 1 19.82 -26.74 -15.73
C MET A 1 19.43 -25.58 -16.62
N VAL A 2 18.85 -24.51 -16.04
CA VAL A 2 18.49 -23.31 -16.82
C VAL A 2 19.80 -22.65 -17.22
N ASP A 3 20.08 -22.66 -18.51
CA ASP A 3 21.32 -22.14 -19.08
C ASP A 3 21.41 -20.62 -18.82
N ASN A 4 22.43 -20.22 -18.04
CA ASN A 4 22.62 -18.86 -17.52
C ASN A 4 22.69 -17.79 -18.65
N ARG A 5 22.96 -18.20 -19.90
CA ARG A 5 23.03 -17.32 -21.08
C ARG A 5 21.69 -16.77 -21.57
N GLN A 6 20.55 -17.35 -21.20
CA GLN A 6 19.23 -16.91 -21.66
C GLN A 6 18.50 -16.01 -20.65
N GLN A 7 18.96 -15.94 -19.39
CA GLN A 7 18.28 -15.18 -18.34
C GLN A 7 18.22 -13.67 -18.62
N TRP A 8 19.28 -13.08 -19.20
CA TRP A 8 19.27 -11.65 -19.51
C TRP A 8 18.20 -11.26 -20.53
N LYS A 9 17.87 -12.15 -21.48
CA LYS A 9 16.77 -11.93 -22.44
C LYS A 9 15.42 -11.98 -21.74
N ALA A 10 15.23 -12.91 -20.81
CA ALA A 10 14.00 -12.97 -20.00
C ALA A 10 13.82 -11.70 -19.16
N TRP A 11 14.89 -11.16 -18.57
CA TRP A 11 14.87 -9.87 -17.87
C TRP A 11 14.55 -8.70 -18.80
N LEU A 12 15.02 -8.71 -20.06
CA LEU A 12 14.70 -7.68 -21.04
C LEU A 12 13.21 -7.68 -21.41
N TYR A 13 12.59 -8.86 -21.55
CA TYR A 13 11.15 -8.97 -21.79
C TYR A 13 10.31 -8.57 -20.58
N LEU A 14 10.81 -8.81 -19.36
CA LEU A 14 10.18 -8.38 -18.10
C LEU A 14 10.39 -6.89 -17.80
N ALA A 15 11.50 -6.30 -18.26
CA ALA A 15 11.88 -4.93 -18.00
C ALA A 15 10.75 -3.91 -18.23
N PRO A 16 10.01 -3.89 -19.36
CA PRO A 16 8.93 -2.92 -19.55
C PRO A 16 7.82 -3.04 -18.51
N ALA A 17 7.43 -4.27 -18.12
CA ALA A 17 6.44 -4.48 -17.07
C ALA A 17 6.96 -4.02 -15.70
N ILE A 18 8.22 -4.31 -15.38
CA ILE A 18 8.86 -3.88 -14.13
C ILE A 18 8.94 -2.36 -14.06
N VAL A 19 9.36 -1.70 -15.15
CA VAL A 19 9.43 -0.22 -15.21
C VAL A 19 8.05 0.38 -14.98
N LEU A 20 7.00 -0.14 -15.62
CA LEU A 20 5.64 0.33 -15.41
C LEU A 20 5.19 0.14 -13.95
N LEU A 21 5.44 -1.03 -13.35
CA LEU A 21 5.12 -1.26 -11.94
C LEU A 21 5.88 -0.30 -11.02
N LEU A 22 7.17 -0.06 -11.28
CA LEU A 22 7.98 0.85 -10.46
C LEU A 22 7.45 2.29 -10.51
N VAL A 23 7.11 2.78 -11.70
CA VAL A 23 6.65 4.16 -11.89
C VAL A 23 5.21 4.37 -11.44
N PHE A 24 4.31 3.43 -11.75
CA PHE A 24 2.87 3.62 -11.50
C PHE A 24 2.36 2.99 -10.22
N THR A 25 3.09 2.05 -9.63
CA THR A 25 2.66 1.36 -8.40
C THR A 25 3.59 1.68 -7.23
N PHE A 26 4.90 1.45 -7.38
CA PHE A 26 5.83 1.63 -6.26
C PHE A 26 6.08 3.10 -5.94
N TRP A 27 6.29 3.95 -6.95
CA TRP A 27 6.48 5.38 -6.75
C TRP A 27 5.34 6.05 -5.95
N PRO A 28 4.04 5.88 -6.31
CA PRO A 28 2.96 6.48 -5.52
C PRO A 28 2.85 5.89 -4.11
N ILE A 29 3.18 4.62 -3.90
CA ILE A 29 3.25 4.04 -2.55
C ILE A 29 4.30 4.77 -1.71
N VAL A 30 5.53 4.90 -2.21
CA VAL A 30 6.62 5.59 -1.49
C VAL A 30 6.27 7.06 -1.24
N ASN A 31 5.68 7.74 -2.23
CA ASN A 31 5.23 9.12 -2.07
C ASN A 31 4.15 9.23 -0.99
N THR A 32 3.19 8.30 -0.96
CA THR A 32 2.14 8.27 0.06
C THR A 32 2.70 8.03 1.45
N LEU A 33 3.68 7.12 1.57
CA LEU A 33 4.38 6.90 2.83
C LEU A 33 5.06 8.18 3.30
N ARG A 34 5.84 8.86 2.45
CA ARG A 34 6.46 10.15 2.79
C ARG A 34 5.42 11.16 3.27
N MET A 35 4.30 11.32 2.55
CA MET A 35 3.23 12.25 2.92
C MET A 35 2.58 11.90 4.26
N ALA A 36 2.43 10.62 4.59
CA ALA A 36 1.84 10.18 5.86
C ALA A 36 2.67 10.63 7.09
N PHE A 37 3.99 10.73 6.95
CA PHE A 37 4.90 11.25 7.98
C PHE A 37 5.04 12.78 7.99
N LEU A 38 4.45 13.51 7.02
CA LEU A 38 4.43 14.97 7.05
C LEU A 38 3.24 15.44 7.90
N GLU A 39 3.51 16.03 9.07
CA GLU A 39 2.47 16.45 10.00
C GLU A 39 1.66 17.62 9.42
N GLY A 40 0.33 17.48 9.41
CA GLY A 40 -0.56 18.53 8.90
C GLY A 40 -0.49 18.76 7.37
N TYR A 41 0.06 17.79 6.62
CA TYR A 41 0.20 17.87 5.17
C TYR A 41 -1.09 18.33 4.47
N ASN A 42 -0.99 19.43 3.72
CA ASN A 42 -2.06 19.94 2.87
C ASN A 42 -1.50 20.17 1.46
N SER A 43 -2.05 19.48 0.46
CA SER A 43 -1.61 19.57 -0.93
C SER A 43 -1.67 20.99 -1.49
N LEU A 44 -2.61 21.82 -1.02
CA LEU A 44 -2.73 23.23 -1.42
C LEU A 44 -1.67 24.12 -0.74
N GLY A 45 -1.24 23.78 0.48
CA GLY A 45 -0.21 24.52 1.21
C GLY A 45 1.19 24.26 0.66
N VAL A 46 1.49 23.03 0.21
CA VAL A 46 2.77 22.70 -0.45
C VAL A 46 2.98 23.55 -1.70
N VAL A 47 1.93 23.75 -2.52
CA VAL A 47 1.99 24.58 -3.72
C VAL A 47 2.22 26.07 -3.37
N GLY A 48 1.77 26.50 -2.19
CA GLY A 48 2.01 27.83 -1.63
C GLY A 48 3.36 28.03 -0.94
N GLY A 49 4.22 27.00 -0.87
CA GLY A 49 5.54 27.07 -0.25
C GLY A 49 5.60 26.66 1.23
N GLU A 50 4.53 26.09 1.78
CA GLU A 50 4.51 25.62 3.17
C GLU A 50 5.43 24.40 3.36
N THR A 51 6.26 24.46 4.40
CA THR A 51 7.12 23.35 4.82
C THR A 51 6.49 22.61 5.99
N TYR A 52 6.33 21.29 5.85
CA TYR A 52 5.76 20.44 6.89
C TYR A 52 6.84 19.72 7.68
N ASN A 53 6.66 19.62 8.99
CA ASN A 53 7.58 18.85 9.84
C ASN A 53 7.37 17.35 9.63
N PHE A 54 8.49 16.62 9.63
CA PHE A 54 8.48 15.17 9.60
C PHE A 54 8.23 14.61 11.00
N GLY A 55 7.21 13.76 11.16
CA GLY A 55 6.81 13.22 12.46
C GLY A 55 5.80 12.07 12.36
N ILE A 56 5.54 11.45 13.51
CA ILE A 56 4.58 10.34 13.65
C ILE A 56 3.24 10.77 14.25
N GLY A 57 3.04 12.08 14.50
CA GLY A 57 1.85 12.61 15.15
C GLY A 57 0.55 12.26 14.43
N ASN A 58 0.57 12.20 13.09
CA ASN A 58 -0.57 11.76 12.28
C ASN A 58 -1.02 10.33 12.65
N PHE A 59 -0.08 9.39 12.81
CA PHE A 59 -0.40 8.01 13.18
C PHE A 59 -0.96 7.91 14.59
N VAL A 60 -0.36 8.61 15.56
CA VAL A 60 -0.86 8.65 16.94
C VAL A 60 -2.27 9.24 17.00
N LYS A 61 -2.55 10.28 16.21
CA LYS A 61 -3.88 10.90 16.11
C LYS A 61 -4.93 9.93 15.57
N VAL A 62 -4.61 9.18 14.52
CA VAL A 62 -5.51 8.16 13.95
C VAL A 62 -5.76 7.01 14.92
N LEU A 63 -4.72 6.52 15.60
CA LEU A 63 -4.85 5.44 16.59
C LEU A 63 -5.59 5.87 17.87
N LYS A 64 -5.63 7.16 18.20
CA LYS A 64 -6.47 7.66 19.30
C LYS A 64 -7.91 7.95 18.86
N TYR A 65 -8.20 7.93 17.56
CA TYR A 65 -9.52 8.26 17.04
C TYR A 65 -10.48 7.08 17.21
N ALA A 66 -11.44 7.21 18.14
CA ALA A 66 -12.35 6.13 18.51
C ALA A 66 -13.09 5.52 17.31
N ARG A 67 -13.55 6.35 16.36
CA ARG A 67 -14.24 5.89 15.16
C ARG A 67 -13.33 5.07 14.24
N PHE A 68 -12.04 5.41 14.14
CA PHE A 68 -11.08 4.59 13.39
C PHE A 68 -10.97 3.19 14.01
N LEU A 69 -10.89 3.08 15.33
CA LEU A 69 -10.83 1.80 16.02
C LEU A 69 -12.12 0.99 15.83
N SER A 70 -13.27 1.64 15.89
CA SER A 70 -14.56 0.98 15.61
C SER A 70 -14.60 0.43 14.18
N CYS A 71 -14.20 1.22 13.19
CA CYS A 71 -14.12 0.79 11.79
C CYS A 71 -13.13 -0.36 11.62
N LEU A 72 -11.94 -0.27 12.22
CA LEU A 72 -10.92 -1.31 12.17
C LEU A 72 -11.43 -2.63 12.74
N LYS A 73 -12.09 -2.59 13.91
CA LYS A 73 -12.71 -3.77 14.52
C LYS A 73 -13.75 -4.41 13.60
N ASN A 74 -14.60 -3.59 12.96
CA ASN A 74 -15.61 -4.08 12.04
C ASN A 74 -14.97 -4.73 10.80
N THR A 75 -13.95 -4.10 10.21
CA THR A 75 -13.22 -4.66 9.06
C THR A 75 -12.54 -5.99 9.43
N CYS A 76 -11.88 -6.07 10.60
CA CYS A 76 -11.29 -7.32 11.07
C CYS A 76 -12.33 -8.41 11.28
N LEU A 77 -13.47 -8.09 11.90
CA LEU A 77 -14.56 -9.05 12.10
C LEU A 77 -15.11 -9.55 10.75
N LEU A 78 -15.31 -8.66 9.78
CA LEU A 78 -15.71 -9.03 8.43
C LEU A 78 -14.68 -9.95 7.78
N CYS A 79 -13.39 -9.57 7.75
CA CYS A 79 -12.34 -10.39 7.14
C CYS A 79 -12.25 -11.79 7.76
N ILE A 80 -12.32 -11.89 9.09
CA ILE A 80 -12.24 -13.18 9.80
C ILE A 80 -13.41 -14.10 9.43
N ILE A 81 -14.58 -13.55 9.10
CA ILE A 81 -15.75 -14.33 8.71
C ILE A 81 -15.73 -14.62 7.20
N THR A 82 -15.45 -13.63 6.37
CA THR A 82 -15.55 -13.76 4.90
C THR A 82 -14.46 -14.63 4.30
N VAL A 83 -13.24 -14.58 4.84
CA VAL A 83 -12.11 -15.37 4.34
C VAL A 83 -12.36 -16.89 4.48
N PRO A 84 -12.70 -17.45 5.65
CA PRO A 84 -12.93 -18.89 5.78
C PRO A 84 -14.17 -19.34 5.01
N ILE A 85 -15.24 -18.54 4.98
CA ILE A 85 -16.43 -18.86 4.17
C ILE A 85 -16.03 -18.95 2.69
N SER A 86 -15.31 -17.96 2.17
CA SER A 86 -14.85 -17.96 0.78
C SER A 86 -13.94 -19.15 0.48
N SER A 87 -13.01 -19.49 1.38
CA SER A 87 -12.14 -20.66 1.22
C SER A 87 -12.92 -21.97 1.26
N PHE A 88 -13.91 -22.11 2.15
CA PHE A 88 -14.72 -23.31 2.26
C PHE A 88 -15.60 -23.50 1.02
N LEU A 89 -16.23 -22.43 0.53
CA LEU A 89 -16.97 -22.47 -0.74
C LEU A 89 -16.05 -22.83 -1.91
N ALA A 90 -14.85 -22.26 -1.98
CA ALA A 90 -13.89 -22.58 -3.04
C ALA A 90 -13.49 -24.06 -3.01
N LEU A 91 -13.27 -24.65 -1.83
CA LEU A 91 -12.95 -26.08 -1.66
C LEU A 91 -14.11 -27.02 -1.97
N LEU A 92 -15.36 -26.58 -1.78
CA LEU A 92 -16.54 -27.37 -2.09
C LEU A 92 -16.80 -27.42 -3.60
N ILE A 93 -16.51 -26.32 -4.30
CA ILE A 93 -16.71 -26.20 -5.75
C ILE A 93 -15.54 -26.80 -6.55
N ALA A 94 -14.31 -26.71 -6.05
CA ALA A 94 -13.09 -27.21 -6.70
C ALA A 94 -13.05 -28.74 -6.78
#